data_AF-A0A815YCD3-F1
#
_entry.id   AF-A0A815YCD3-F1
#
_cell.length_a   1.000
_cell.length_b   1.000
_cell.length_c   1.000
_cell.angle_alpha   90.00
_cell.angle_beta   90.00
_cell.angle_gamma   90.00
#
_symmetry.space_group_name_H-M   'P 1'
#
loop_
_entity.id
_entity.type
_entity.pdbx_description
1 polymer ?
#
loop_
_entity_poly.entity_id
_entity_poly.type
_entity_poly.pdbx_seq_one_letter_code
_entity_poly.pdbx_strand_id
1 'polypeptide(L)'
;FIHDILRRSRSFSNVEKWKASEVRLFILYIGLPVLVEFLPEERIEDFALYNVILRLLHDYWDNDKKLGDSISSLLKIYIKNSSKNVISNVHRPKLLTISTHTHLHLPF
;
A
#
# COMPACT_ATOMS: atom_id res chain seq x y z
N PHE A 1 -14.13 -7.57 23.29
CA PHE A 1 -12.66 -7.49 23.15
C PHE A 1 -12.01 -8.76 22.62
N ILE A 2 -12.44 -9.99 22.99
CA ILE A 2 -11.82 -11.24 22.46
C ILE A 2 -12.29 -11.58 21.02
N HIS A 3 -13.50 -11.17 20.61
CA HIS A 3 -14.06 -11.53 19.31
C HIS A 3 -13.43 -10.83 18.10
N ASP A 4 -12.74 -9.69 18.27
CA ASP A 4 -12.13 -8.95 17.15
C ASP A 4 -10.76 -9.51 16.74
N ILE A 5 -10.09 -10.29 17.62
CA ILE A 5 -8.76 -10.86 17.38
C ILE A 5 -8.84 -12.16 16.54
N LEU A 6 -10.01 -12.79 16.46
CA LEU A 6 -10.18 -14.10 15.79
C LEU A 6 -10.63 -14.01 14.33
N ARG A 7 -10.82 -12.81 13.77
CA ARG A 7 -11.27 -12.69 12.39
C ARG A 7 -10.10 -12.98 11.44
N ARG A 8 -10.06 -14.22 10.94
CA ARG A 8 -9.09 -14.64 9.91
C ARG A 8 -9.09 -13.62 8.76
N SER A 9 -7.90 -13.20 8.36
CA SER A 9 -7.70 -12.38 7.17
C SER A 9 -8.31 -13.07 5.96
N ARG A 10 -9.01 -12.28 5.14
CA ARG A 10 -9.67 -12.79 3.94
C ARG A 10 -8.63 -13.25 2.93
N SER A 11 -8.99 -14.27 2.18
CA SER A 11 -8.15 -14.80 1.10
C SER A 11 -7.85 -13.74 0.04
N PHE A 12 -6.75 -13.93 -0.69
CA PHE A 12 -6.43 -13.14 -1.90
C PHE A 12 -7.53 -13.18 -2.95
N SER A 13 -8.26 -14.29 -3.04
CA SER A 13 -9.40 -14.41 -3.97
C SER A 13 -10.56 -13.45 -3.69
N ASN A 14 -10.55 -12.75 -2.55
CA ASN A 14 -11.54 -11.73 -2.19
C ASN A 14 -10.86 -10.37 -1.91
N VAL A 15 -9.76 -10.06 -2.61
CA VAL A 15 -8.99 -8.83 -2.38
C VAL A 15 -9.84 -7.56 -2.48
N GLU A 16 -10.85 -7.54 -3.37
CA GLU A 16 -11.77 -6.40 -3.50
C GLU A 16 -12.63 -6.16 -2.25
N LYS A 17 -12.75 -7.15 -1.36
CA LYS A 17 -13.47 -7.01 -0.10
C LYS A 17 -12.56 -6.64 1.06
N TRP A 18 -11.24 -6.66 0.89
CA TRP A 18 -10.31 -6.42 1.98
C TRP A 18 -10.56 -5.09 2.69
N LYS A 19 -10.37 -5.12 4.01
CA LYS A 19 -10.42 -3.94 4.87
C LYS A 19 -9.09 -3.22 4.75
N ALA A 20 -9.13 -1.95 5.08
CA ALA A 20 -7.98 -1.08 5.24
C ALA A 20 -6.79 -1.76 5.97
N SER A 21 -7.06 -2.43 7.09
CA SER A 21 -6.04 -3.10 7.90
C SER A 21 -5.41 -4.33 7.20
N GLU A 22 -6.18 -5.10 6.44
CA GLU A 22 -5.66 -6.24 5.67
C GLU A 22 -4.80 -5.76 4.51
N VAL A 23 -5.23 -4.70 3.82
CA VAL A 23 -4.46 -4.06 2.74
C VAL A 23 -3.15 -3.50 3.29
N ARG A 24 -3.18 -2.79 4.43
CA ARG A 24 -1.98 -2.27 5.10
C ARG A 24 -1.03 -3.39 5.53
N LEU A 25 -1.55 -4.43 6.19
CA LEU A 25 -0.76 -5.60 6.61
C LEU A 25 -0.08 -6.25 5.39
N PHE A 26 -0.84 -6.44 4.31
CA PHE A 26 -0.30 -7.00 3.10
C PHE A 26 0.78 -6.11 2.52
N ILE A 27 0.51 -4.83 2.26
CA ILE A 27 1.48 -3.96 1.60
C ILE A 27 2.76 -3.84 2.44
N LEU A 28 2.67 -3.62 3.75
CA LEU A 28 3.83 -3.34 4.60
C LEU A 28 4.69 -4.57 4.91
N TYR A 29 4.08 -5.74 5.08
CA TYR A 29 4.75 -6.89 5.69
C TYR A 29 4.74 -8.18 4.88
N ILE A 30 3.72 -8.42 4.04
CA ILE A 30 3.51 -9.72 3.39
C ILE A 30 3.75 -9.65 1.88
N GLY A 31 3.37 -8.55 1.25
CA GLY A 31 3.23 -8.47 -0.20
C GLY A 31 4.54 -8.59 -0.94
N LEU A 32 5.61 -7.96 -0.46
CA LEU A 32 6.89 -8.01 -1.15
C LEU A 32 7.49 -9.44 -1.19
N PRO A 33 7.63 -10.16 -0.07
CA PRO A 33 8.17 -11.53 -0.10
C PRO A 33 7.22 -12.53 -0.78
N VAL A 34 5.92 -12.29 -0.79
CA VAL A 34 4.98 -13.17 -1.50
C VAL A 34 5.02 -12.90 -3.00
N LEU A 35 4.95 -11.65 -3.44
CA LEU A 35 4.79 -11.31 -4.85
C LEU A 35 6.07 -11.53 -5.67
N VAL A 36 7.26 -11.48 -5.06
CA VAL A 36 8.55 -11.61 -5.77
C VAL A 36 8.66 -12.91 -6.59
N GLU A 37 7.99 -13.98 -6.13
CA GLU A 37 7.96 -15.27 -6.81
C GLU A 37 6.95 -15.34 -7.97
N PHE A 38 6.05 -14.36 -8.09
CA PHE A 38 4.91 -14.42 -9.01
C PHE A 38 4.84 -13.25 -10.00
N LEU A 39 5.54 -12.15 -9.76
CA LEU A 39 5.51 -10.97 -10.62
C LEU A 39 6.85 -10.73 -11.32
N PRO A 40 6.84 -10.14 -12.52
CA PRO A 40 8.05 -9.64 -13.17
C PRO A 40 8.79 -8.61 -12.31
N GLU A 41 10.11 -8.55 -12.49
CA GLU A 41 11.02 -7.69 -11.73
C GLU A 41 10.56 -6.23 -11.72
N GLU A 42 10.13 -5.69 -12.86
CA GLU A 42 9.71 -4.27 -12.96
C GLU A 42 8.48 -3.99 -12.08
N ARG A 43 7.58 -4.97 -11.92
CA ARG A 43 6.41 -4.83 -11.04
C ARG A 43 6.77 -4.97 -9.57
N ILE A 44 7.81 -5.74 -9.26
CA ILE A 44 8.34 -5.87 -7.91
C ILE A 44 9.06 -4.60 -7.49
N GLU A 45 9.84 -3.99 -8.38
CA GLU A 45 10.48 -2.70 -8.13
C GLU A 45 9.44 -1.61 -7.83
N ASP A 46 8.39 -1.52 -8.65
CA ASP A 46 7.27 -0.60 -8.42
C ASP A 46 6.59 -0.86 -7.06
N PHE A 47 6.28 -2.12 -6.74
CA PHE A 47 5.67 -2.49 -5.46
C PHE A 47 6.61 -2.24 -4.28
N ALA A 48 7.90 -2.49 -4.42
CA ALA A 48 8.92 -2.24 -3.40
C ALA A 48 9.06 -0.75 -3.11
N LEU A 49 9.09 0.09 -4.15
CA LEU A 49 9.12 1.54 -3.98
C LEU A 49 7.87 2.03 -3.23
N TYR A 50 6.69 1.52 -3.61
CA TYR A 50 5.45 1.83 -2.90
C TYR A 50 5.45 1.36 -1.44
N ASN A 51 5.93 0.14 -1.18
CA ASN A 51 6.10 -0.42 0.17
C ASN A 51 7.00 0.48 1.03
N VAL A 52 8.15 0.90 0.51
CA VAL A 52 9.10 1.75 1.24
C VAL A 52 8.49 3.10 1.58
N ILE A 53 7.82 3.75 0.63
CA ILE A 53 7.16 5.04 0.89
C ILE A 53 6.12 4.91 2.02
N LEU A 54 5.29 3.86 1.98
CA LEU A 54 4.30 3.62 3.03
C LEU A 54 4.92 3.25 4.37
N ARG A 55 6.04 2.52 4.39
CA ARG A 55 6.74 2.18 5.63
C ARG A 55 7.39 3.41 6.27
N LEU A 56 7.96 4.30 5.46
CA LEU A 56 8.45 5.60 5.93
C LEU A 56 7.31 6.46 6.50
N LEU A 57 6.15 6.52 5.82
CA LEU A 57 4.98 7.20 6.38
C LEU A 57 4.55 6.58 7.70
N HIS A 58 4.52 5.24 7.77
CA HIS A 58 4.13 4.50 8.95
C HIS A 58 5.03 4.79 10.16
N ASP A 59 6.34 4.76 9.97
CA ASP A 59 7.32 4.80 11.06
C ASP A 59 7.58 6.24 11.57
N TYR A 60 7.34 7.24 10.72
CA TYR A 60 7.66 8.63 11.02
C TYR A 60 6.45 9.57 11.13
N TRP A 61 5.22 9.05 11.02
CA TRP A 61 4.00 9.88 11.01
C TRP A 61 3.92 10.88 12.17
N ASP A 62 4.12 10.41 13.41
CA ASP A 62 3.99 11.25 14.62
C ASP A 62 5.33 11.83 15.12
N ASN A 63 6.45 11.32 14.62
CA ASN A 63 7.77 11.59 15.17
C ASN A 63 8.44 12.83 14.54
N ASP A 64 8.16 13.11 13.26
CA ASP A 64 8.72 14.27 12.57
C ASP A 64 7.74 14.75 11.48
N LYS A 65 7.05 15.85 11.78
CA LYS A 65 6.08 16.46 10.86
C LYS A 65 6.70 16.88 9.53
N LYS A 66 7.92 17.43 9.54
CA LYS A 66 8.59 17.91 8.31
C LYS A 66 9.00 16.73 7.43
N LEU A 67 9.49 15.66 8.04
CA LEU A 67 9.75 14.41 7.35
C LEU A 67 8.45 13.79 6.81
N GLY A 68 7.38 13.74 7.61
CA GLY A 68 6.07 13.27 7.20
C GLY A 68 5.50 14.02 5.97
N ASP A 69 5.63 15.34 5.93
CA ASP A 69 5.24 16.17 4.79
C ASP A 69 6.09 15.86 3.54
N SER A 70 7.39 15.60 3.73
CA SER A 70 8.31 15.25 2.65
C SER A 70 7.97 13.88 2.05
N ILE A 71 7.73 12.88 2.89
CA ILE A 71 7.34 11.53 2.45
C ILE A 71 5.94 11.56 1.81
N SER A 72 5.01 12.36 2.34
CA SER A 72 3.69 12.56 1.73
C SER A 72 3.80 13.18 0.33
N SER A 73 4.75 14.09 0.14
CA SER A 73 5.05 14.68 -1.17
C SER A 73 5.65 13.65 -2.13
N LEU A 74 6.55 12.78 -1.64
CA LEU A 74 7.10 11.66 -2.39
C LEU A 74 6.00 10.69 -2.84
N LEU A 75 5.06 10.34 -1.96
CA LEU A 75 3.91 9.49 -2.31
C LEU A 75 3.07 10.10 -3.43
N LYS A 76 2.80 11.41 -3.38
CA LYS A 76 2.06 12.12 -4.43
C LYS A 76 2.80 12.08 -5.77
N ILE A 77 4.12 12.25 -5.76
CA ILE A 77 4.96 12.16 -6.97
C ILE A 77 4.93 10.75 -7.54
N TYR A 78 5.11 9.73 -6.68
CA TYR A 78 5.01 8.32 -7.07
C TYR A 78 3.67 8.06 -7.76
N ILE A 79 2.54 8.36 -7.11
CA ILE A 79 1.20 8.15 -7.67
C ILE A 79 1.04 8.87 -9.02
N LYS A 80 1.51 10.12 -9.14
CA LYS A 80 1.41 10.90 -10.37
C LYS A 80 2.21 10.27 -11.52
N ASN A 81 3.38 9.70 -11.25
CA ASN A 81 4.23 9.09 -12.26
C ASN A 81 3.79 7.67 -12.59
N SER A 82 3.41 6.87 -11.60
CA SER A 82 2.82 5.55 -11.81
C SER A 82 1.53 5.65 -12.63
N SER A 83 0.67 6.63 -12.36
CA SER A 83 -0.57 6.87 -13.12
C SER A 83 -0.37 7.23 -14.60
N LYS A 84 0.80 7.75 -14.98
CA LYS A 84 1.13 8.04 -16.40
C LYS A 84 1.56 6.79 -17.16
N ASN A 85 2.17 5.82 -16.49
CA ASN A 85 2.53 4.51 -17.05
C ASN A 85 1.33 3.52 -17.11
N VAL A 86 0.19 3.90 -16.49
CA VAL A 86 -1.06 3.10 -16.34
C VAL A 86 -1.96 3.10 -17.59
N ILE A 87 -1.60 3.76 -18.70
CA ILE A 87 -2.32 3.61 -19.99
C ILE A 87 -2.10 2.20 -20.60
N SER A 88 -1.12 1.44 -20.10
CA SER A 88 -1.02 0.01 -20.37
C SER A 88 -1.86 -0.78 -19.36
N ASN A 89 -2.56 -1.83 -19.81
CA ASN A 89 -3.48 -2.73 -19.06
C ASN A 89 -2.90 -3.45 -17.82
N VAL A 90 -1.78 -2.98 -17.28
CA VAL A 90 -0.89 -3.60 -16.30
C VAL A 90 -1.28 -3.25 -14.87
N HIS A 91 -1.87 -2.07 -14.64
CA HIS A 91 -2.26 -1.58 -13.32
C HIS A 91 -3.75 -1.25 -13.32
N ARG A 92 -4.60 -2.19 -12.88
CA ARG A 92 -6.03 -1.91 -12.73
C ARG A 92 -6.21 -0.69 -11.80
N PRO A 93 -7.04 0.31 -12.16
CA PRO A 93 -7.24 1.54 -11.38
C PRO A 93 -7.64 1.32 -9.91
N LYS A 94 -8.19 0.14 -9.60
CA LYS A 94 -8.75 -0.22 -8.29
C LYS A 94 -7.73 -0.27 -7.15
N LEU A 95 -6.46 -0.60 -7.40
CA LEU A 95 -5.46 -0.69 -6.32
C LEU A 95 -5.07 0.72 -5.83
N LEU A 96 -4.96 1.68 -6.76
CA LEU A 96 -4.64 3.08 -6.47
C LEU A 96 -5.80 3.84 -5.80
N THR A 97 -7.06 3.47 -6.09
CA THR A 97 -8.23 4.11 -5.45
C THR A 97 -8.38 3.72 -3.98
N ILE A 98 -8.01 2.48 -3.61
CA ILE A 98 -7.96 2.01 -2.22
C ILE A 98 -6.76 2.66 -1.49
N SER A 99 -5.68 2.90 -2.21
CA SER A 99 -4.41 3.37 -1.66
C SER A 99 -4.47 4.78 -1.04
N THR A 100 -5.16 5.74 -1.64
CA THR A 100 -5.13 7.13 -1.18
C THR A 100 -6.16 7.43 -0.09
N HIS A 101 -7.44 7.13 -0.34
CA HIS A 101 -8.51 7.44 0.62
C HIS A 101 -8.47 6.57 1.87
N THR A 102 -8.01 5.32 1.76
CA THR A 102 -7.98 4.39 2.89
C THR A 102 -6.77 4.59 3.79
N HIS A 103 -5.69 5.20 3.32
CA HIS A 103 -4.47 5.42 4.13
C HIS A 103 -4.37 6.83 4.73
N LEU A 104 -5.07 7.83 4.17
CA LEU A 104 -5.09 9.21 4.70
C LEU A 104 -6.01 9.41 5.93
N HIS A 105 -6.98 8.52 6.14
CA HIS A 105 -8.02 8.65 7.18
C HIS A 105 -8.04 7.52 8.20
N LEU A 106 -7.04 6.65 8.23
CA LEU A 106 -6.94 5.67 9.31
C LEU A 106 -6.49 6.38 10.58
N PRO A 107 -7.30 6.44 11.65
CA PRO A 107 -6.73 6.62 12.97
C PRO A 107 -5.83 5.41 13.25
N PHE A 108 -4.65 5.69 13.80
CA PHE A 108 -3.72 4.66 14.23
C PHE A 108 -4.32 3.83 15.36
#